data_AF-A0A6S7LRY6-F1
#
_entry.id   AF-A0A6S7LRY6-F1
#
_cell.length_a   1.000
_cell.length_b   1.000
_cell.length_c   1.000
_cell.angle_alpha   90.00
_cell.angle_beta   90.00
_cell.angle_gamma   90.00
#
_symmetry.space_group_name_H-M   'P 1'
#
loop_
_entity.id
_entity.type
_entity.pdbx_description
1 polymer ?
#
loop_
_entity_poly.entity_id
_entity_poly.type
_entity_poly.pdbx_seq_one_letter_code
_entity_poly.pdbx_strand_id
1 'polypeptide(L)'
;VVNKIWENESNRWCADCGEKDPVWASINLVVCVCARCIGAHRNLGVHSSKPRSLLMDEKVWIPSLIRLMVEVGNEISNKFWQYRLPEDDQISPESSSQAREEFIRKKYVQRMYRHVSPLYGDPVALGEALKLSVCTNNIEKTMQLVFCGADVKYISSDGSESRTPYELAKASNQELQMEFLMQNGAIMF
;
A
#
# COMPACT_ATOMS: atom_id res chain seq x y z
N VAL A 1 3.20 17.32 8.80
CA VAL A 1 2.86 15.96 8.31
C VAL A 1 3.76 14.91 8.91
N VAL A 2 5.09 14.99 8.70
CA VAL A 2 6.07 13.98 9.18
C VAL A 2 5.88 13.55 10.64
N ASN A 3 5.77 14.51 11.57
CA ASN A 3 5.59 14.20 13.00
C ASN A 3 4.33 13.39 13.29
N LYS A 4 3.23 13.63 12.56
CA LYS A 4 1.99 12.86 12.71
C LYS A 4 2.15 11.44 12.18
N ILE A 5 2.79 11.28 11.02
CA ILE A 5 3.02 9.96 10.42
C ILE A 5 3.97 9.11 11.28
N TRP A 6 4.93 9.74 11.96
CA TRP A 6 5.83 9.11 12.93
C TRP A 6 5.20 8.84 14.31
N GLU A 7 3.92 9.18 14.54
CA GLU A 7 3.19 8.66 15.72
C GLU A 7 3.09 7.13 15.67
N ASN A 8 3.06 6.54 14.46
CA ASN A 8 3.35 5.13 14.29
C ASN A 8 4.86 4.93 14.26
N GLU A 9 5.40 4.31 15.32
CA GLU A 9 6.83 4.10 15.49
C GLU A 9 7.47 3.34 14.32
N SER A 10 6.77 2.38 13.70
CA SER A 10 7.31 1.64 12.54
C SER A 10 7.65 2.54 11.35
N ASN A 11 6.99 3.70 11.23
CA ASN A 11 7.28 4.68 10.18
C ASN A 11 8.58 5.47 10.40
N ARG A 12 9.25 5.33 11.55
CA ARG A 12 10.57 5.92 11.81
C ARG A 12 11.73 5.13 11.19
N TRP A 13 11.44 4.01 10.54
CA TRP A 13 12.41 3.23 9.79
C TRP A 13 11.91 2.99 8.38
N CYS A 14 12.79 3.13 7.39
CA CYS A 14 12.47 2.91 6.00
C CYS A 14 11.95 1.48 5.80
N ALA A 15 10.79 1.36 5.14
CA ALA A 15 10.13 0.08 4.89
C ALA A 15 10.98 -0.92 4.08
N ASP A 16 11.99 -0.44 3.35
CA ASP A 16 12.76 -1.28 2.43
C ASP A 16 14.15 -1.63 2.95
N CYS A 17 14.81 -0.73 3.68
CA CYS A 17 16.21 -0.93 4.08
C CYS A 17 16.51 -0.61 5.55
N GLY A 18 15.51 -0.22 6.34
CA GLY A 18 15.69 0.09 7.76
C GLY A 18 16.42 1.41 8.06
N GLU A 19 16.69 2.27 7.08
CA GLU A 19 17.27 3.59 7.33
C GLU A 19 16.34 4.44 8.19
N LYS A 20 16.89 5.09 9.23
CA LYS A 20 16.12 5.88 10.19
C LYS A 20 15.50 7.13 9.58
N ASP A 21 14.43 7.59 10.21
CA ASP A 21 13.76 8.86 9.99
C ASP A 21 13.43 9.12 8.50
N PRO A 22 12.72 8.20 7.83
CA PRO A 22 12.34 8.38 6.43
C PRO A 22 11.36 9.57 6.29
N VAL A 23 11.69 10.48 5.36
CA VAL A 23 10.89 11.68 5.07
C VAL A 23 10.12 11.61 3.75
N TRP A 24 9.99 10.41 3.19
CA TRP A 24 9.22 10.12 1.98
C TRP A 24 8.25 8.97 2.22
N ALA A 25 7.20 8.91 1.42
CA ALA A 25 6.24 7.80 1.44
C ALA A 25 5.78 7.42 0.03
N SER A 26 5.36 6.16 -0.14
CA SER A 26 4.56 5.72 -1.28
C SER A 26 3.12 5.55 -0.84
N ILE A 27 2.25 6.48 -1.19
CA ILE A 27 0.90 6.59 -0.59
C ILE A 27 -0.05 5.46 -0.98
N ASN A 28 0.09 4.88 -2.18
CA ASN A 28 -0.71 3.73 -2.60
C ASN A 28 -0.26 2.41 -1.97
N LEU A 29 1.04 2.30 -1.66
CA LEU A 29 1.65 1.12 -1.03
C LEU A 29 1.61 1.19 0.50
N VAL A 30 1.28 2.38 1.04
CA VAL A 30 1.19 2.70 2.47
C VAL A 30 2.51 2.44 3.23
N VAL A 31 3.61 2.92 2.65
CA VAL A 31 4.97 2.76 3.25
C VAL A 31 5.72 4.08 3.32
N CYS A 32 6.49 4.27 4.40
CA CYS A 32 7.48 5.34 4.56
C CYS A 32 8.87 4.83 4.21
N VAL A 33 9.61 5.58 3.38
CA VAL A 33 10.90 5.16 2.83
C VAL A 33 11.94 6.29 2.84
N CYS A 34 13.22 5.96 2.87
CA CYS A 34 14.29 6.96 2.92
C CYS A 34 14.49 7.65 1.56
N ALA A 35 15.30 8.72 1.55
CA ALA A 35 15.60 9.48 0.33
C ALA A 35 16.28 8.66 -0.78
N ARG A 36 16.98 7.56 -0.42
CA ARG A 36 17.58 6.64 -1.39
C ARG A 36 16.57 5.68 -1.98
N CYS A 37 15.74 5.04 -1.15
CA CYS A 37 14.68 4.12 -1.62
C CYS A 37 13.64 4.84 -2.47
N ILE A 38 13.27 6.07 -2.10
CA ILE A 38 12.28 6.81 -2.90
C ILE A 38 12.78 7.07 -4.34
N GLY A 39 14.10 7.15 -4.56
CA GLY A 39 14.70 7.20 -5.90
C GLY A 39 14.34 5.99 -6.74
N ALA A 40 14.49 4.78 -6.19
CA ALA A 40 14.09 3.54 -6.85
C ALA A 40 12.57 3.43 -7.03
N HIS A 41 11.77 3.90 -6.06
CA HIS A 41 10.32 3.96 -6.19
C HIS A 41 9.86 4.81 -7.38
N ARG A 42 10.51 5.96 -7.63
CA ARG A 42 10.22 6.82 -8.80
C ARG A 42 10.44 6.07 -10.12
N ASN A 43 11.44 5.20 -10.18
CA ASN A 43 11.77 4.39 -11.36
C ASN A 43 10.77 3.26 -11.63
N LEU A 44 9.83 2.98 -10.71
CA LEU A 44 8.79 1.97 -10.93
C LEU A 44 7.61 2.48 -11.79
N GLY A 45 7.42 3.80 -11.85
CA GLY A 45 6.27 4.42 -12.51
C GLY A 45 5.02 4.54 -11.62
N VAL A 46 4.12 5.45 -12.02
CA VAL A 46 2.98 5.93 -11.21
C VAL A 46 1.91 4.87 -10.92
N HIS A 47 1.86 3.79 -11.70
CA HIS A 47 0.94 2.68 -11.48
C HIS A 47 1.41 1.73 -10.38
N SER A 48 2.72 1.69 -10.11
CA SER A 48 3.30 0.81 -9.09
C SER A 48 3.54 1.55 -7.77
N SER A 49 4.07 2.77 -7.83
CA SER A 49 4.33 3.58 -6.65
C SER A 49 3.92 5.03 -6.89
N LYS A 50 3.37 5.65 -5.85
CA LYS A 50 3.02 7.08 -5.82
C LYS A 50 3.88 7.80 -4.76
N PRO A 51 5.16 8.12 -5.06
CA PRO A 51 6.05 8.83 -4.16
C PRO A 51 5.52 10.21 -3.75
N ARG A 52 5.53 10.53 -2.45
CA ARG A 52 5.23 11.85 -1.89
C ARG A 52 6.20 12.21 -0.77
N SER A 53 6.62 13.47 -0.74
CA SER A 53 7.46 14.04 0.32
C SER A 53 6.61 14.34 1.55
N LEU A 54 7.07 13.92 2.73
CA LEU A 54 6.44 14.28 4.01
C LEU A 54 6.71 15.74 4.41
N LEU A 55 7.69 16.38 3.76
CA LEU A 55 8.15 17.73 4.07
C LEU A 55 7.72 18.77 3.03
N MET A 56 7.50 18.34 1.77
CA MET A 56 7.30 19.27 0.65
C MET A 56 5.90 19.19 0.01
N ASP A 57 5.21 18.03 0.09
CA ASP A 57 3.94 17.82 -0.60
C ASP A 57 2.71 18.08 0.30
N GLU A 58 2.72 19.16 1.09
CA GLU A 58 1.71 19.42 2.12
C GLU A 58 0.26 19.31 1.62
N LYS A 59 -0.02 19.78 0.40
CA LYS A 59 -1.37 19.74 -0.21
C LYS A 59 -1.90 18.32 -0.48
N VAL A 60 -1.03 17.32 -0.56
CA VAL A 60 -1.42 15.92 -0.76
C VAL A 60 -1.88 15.28 0.54
N TRP A 61 -1.35 15.75 1.67
CA TRP A 61 -1.54 15.13 2.99
C TRP A 61 -2.81 15.60 3.68
N ILE A 62 -3.95 15.15 3.16
CA ILE A 62 -5.24 15.32 3.81
C ILE A 62 -5.37 14.44 5.06
N PRO A 63 -6.29 14.77 6.00
CA PRO A 63 -6.41 14.04 7.26
C PRO A 63 -6.63 12.52 7.09
N SER A 64 -7.48 12.10 6.15
CA SER A 64 -7.75 10.68 5.86
C SER A 64 -6.48 9.93 5.44
N LEU A 65 -5.66 10.52 4.57
CA LEU A 65 -4.41 9.93 4.11
C LEU A 65 -3.36 9.85 5.23
N ILE A 66 -3.25 10.88 6.07
CA ILE A 66 -2.36 10.84 7.24
C ILE A 66 -2.81 9.70 8.17
N ARG A 67 -4.10 9.59 8.47
CA ARG A 67 -4.64 8.50 9.29
C ARG A 67 -4.35 7.13 8.68
N LEU A 68 -4.51 6.96 7.37
CA LEU A 68 -4.17 5.70 6.69
C LEU A 68 -2.71 5.31 6.90
N MET A 69 -1.77 6.26 6.72
CA MET A 69 -0.35 6.00 6.94
C MET A 69 0.01 5.69 8.40
N VAL A 70 -0.71 6.26 9.36
CA VAL A 70 -0.52 6.02 10.81
C VAL A 70 -1.11 4.68 11.24
N GLU A 71 -2.33 4.36 10.82
CA GLU A 71 -3.05 3.15 11.25
C GLU A 71 -2.44 1.89 10.63
N VAL A 72 -1.96 1.96 9.39
CA VAL A 72 -1.28 0.82 8.75
C VAL A 72 0.19 0.81 9.16
N GLY A 73 0.93 1.87 8.85
CA GLY A 73 2.36 1.95 9.07
C GLY A 73 3.20 0.88 8.37
N ASN A 74 4.51 1.01 8.47
CA ASN A 74 5.45 0.10 7.84
C ASN A 74 5.40 -1.33 8.41
N GLU A 75 5.03 -1.51 9.68
CA GLU A 75 4.92 -2.85 10.27
C GLU A 75 3.83 -3.69 9.58
N ILE A 76 2.60 -3.19 9.50
CA ILE A 76 1.49 -3.91 8.85
C ILE A 76 1.76 -4.03 7.34
N SER A 77 2.23 -2.95 6.72
CA SER A 77 2.61 -2.98 5.30
C SER A 77 3.66 -4.06 5.02
N ASN A 78 4.69 -4.24 5.85
CA ASN A 78 5.70 -5.26 5.63
C ASN A 78 5.28 -6.67 6.07
N LYS A 79 4.34 -6.83 7.01
CA LYS A 79 3.66 -8.13 7.23
C LYS A 79 3.03 -8.66 5.95
N PHE A 80 2.53 -7.75 5.10
CA PHE A 80 2.11 -8.09 3.75
C PHE A 80 3.28 -8.17 2.76
N TRP A 81 4.04 -7.08 2.54
CA TRP A 81 5.01 -6.95 1.45
C TRP A 81 6.28 -7.79 1.59
N GLN A 82 6.61 -8.23 2.81
CA GLN A 82 7.82 -9.00 3.14
C GLN A 82 7.49 -10.33 3.82
N TYR A 83 6.25 -10.82 3.70
CA TYR A 83 5.75 -12.04 4.35
C TYR A 83 6.65 -13.27 4.17
N ARG A 84 7.29 -13.40 3.01
CA ARG A 84 8.24 -14.50 2.71
C ARG A 84 9.57 -13.98 2.19
N LEU A 85 10.03 -12.83 2.69
CA LEU A 85 11.31 -12.25 2.28
C LEU A 85 12.48 -13.11 2.81
N PRO A 86 13.30 -13.72 1.93
CA PRO A 86 14.52 -14.40 2.37
C PRO A 86 15.51 -13.41 2.98
N GLU A 87 16.32 -13.86 3.94
CA GLU A 87 17.37 -13.03 4.54
C GLU A 87 18.39 -12.54 3.50
N ASP A 88 18.77 -13.40 2.55
CA ASP A 88 19.71 -13.08 1.47
C ASP A 88 19.23 -11.99 0.50
N ASP A 89 17.90 -11.79 0.40
CA ASP A 89 17.30 -10.75 -0.44
C ASP A 89 17.11 -9.43 0.32
N GLN A 90 17.38 -9.37 1.63
CA GLN A 90 17.26 -8.12 2.40
C GLN A 90 18.35 -7.12 2.01
N ILE A 91 17.99 -5.83 2.05
CA ILE A 91 18.94 -4.73 1.85
C ILE A 91 19.08 -3.89 3.12
N SER A 92 20.21 -3.20 3.26
CA SER A 92 20.52 -2.31 4.38
C SER A 92 20.62 -0.84 3.93
N PRO A 93 20.79 0.11 4.85
CA PRO A 93 21.06 1.50 4.48
C PRO A 93 22.31 1.65 3.60
N GLU A 94 23.30 0.78 3.74
CA GLU A 94 24.58 0.81 3.02
C GLU A 94 24.51 0.16 1.62
N SER A 95 23.42 -0.56 1.31
CA SER A 95 23.26 -1.20 0.00
C SER A 95 23.30 -0.20 -1.16
N SER A 96 23.93 -0.63 -2.26
CA SER A 96 24.11 0.16 -3.48
C SER A 96 22.78 0.54 -4.14
N SER A 97 22.79 1.56 -4.99
CA SER A 97 21.61 1.98 -5.76
C SER A 97 21.05 0.84 -6.62
N GLN A 98 21.93 0.02 -7.23
CA GLN A 98 21.53 -1.13 -8.04
C GLN A 98 20.80 -2.19 -7.21
N ALA A 99 21.35 -2.58 -6.05
CA ALA A 99 20.72 -3.54 -5.16
C ALA A 99 19.35 -3.05 -4.67
N ARG A 100 19.26 -1.74 -4.38
CA ARG A 100 18.03 -1.08 -3.95
C ARG A 100 16.95 -1.10 -5.04
N GLU A 101 17.31 -0.79 -6.28
CA GLU A 101 16.39 -0.86 -7.42
C GLU A 101 15.90 -2.28 -7.69
N GLU A 102 16.80 -3.27 -7.64
CA GLU A 102 16.45 -4.67 -7.83
C GLU A 102 15.47 -5.14 -6.75
N PHE A 103 15.81 -4.91 -5.47
CA PHE A 103 14.97 -5.28 -4.34
C PHE A 103 13.58 -4.65 -4.42
N ILE A 104 13.50 -3.35 -4.65
CA ILE A 104 12.24 -2.60 -4.70
C ILE A 104 11.38 -3.06 -5.89
N ARG A 105 11.99 -3.40 -7.03
CA ARG A 105 11.27 -4.00 -8.18
C ARG A 105 10.72 -5.39 -7.85
N LYS A 106 11.53 -6.27 -7.23
CA LYS A 106 11.10 -7.60 -6.77
C LYS A 106 9.94 -7.48 -5.76
N LYS A 107 10.05 -6.55 -4.80
CA LYS A 107 9.09 -6.32 -3.73
C LYS A 107 7.74 -5.77 -4.22
N TYR A 108 7.71 -4.74 -5.06
CA TYR A 108 6.45 -4.02 -5.37
C TYR A 108 5.92 -4.23 -6.80
N VAL A 109 6.79 -4.51 -7.77
CA VAL A 109 6.36 -4.76 -9.18
C VAL A 109 6.12 -6.24 -9.40
N GLN A 110 7.11 -7.07 -9.10
CA GLN A 110 6.98 -8.53 -9.22
C GLN A 110 6.21 -9.13 -8.03
N ARG A 111 6.10 -8.35 -6.94
CA ARG A 111 5.38 -8.69 -5.72
C ARG A 111 5.83 -10.02 -5.11
N MET A 112 7.11 -10.36 -5.24
CA MET A 112 7.64 -11.70 -4.96
C MET A 112 7.44 -12.15 -3.52
N TYR A 113 7.58 -11.24 -2.57
CA TYR A 113 7.61 -11.57 -1.14
C TYR A 113 6.26 -11.39 -0.43
N ARG A 114 5.21 -11.04 -1.18
CA ARG A 114 3.91 -10.65 -0.61
C ARG A 114 3.22 -11.82 0.12
N HIS A 115 2.33 -11.51 1.07
CA HIS A 115 1.38 -12.49 1.58
C HIS A 115 0.28 -12.75 0.54
N VAL A 116 0.42 -13.83 -0.22
CA VAL A 116 -0.57 -14.20 -1.25
C VAL A 116 -1.90 -14.63 -0.60
N SER A 117 -3.02 -14.13 -1.13
CA SER A 117 -4.37 -14.56 -0.75
C SER A 117 -4.64 -15.98 -1.27
N PRO A 118 -5.36 -16.85 -0.54
CA PRO A 118 -5.83 -18.13 -1.07
C PRO A 118 -6.68 -18.02 -2.34
N LEU A 119 -7.26 -16.84 -2.60
CA LEU A 119 -8.08 -16.54 -3.78
C LEU A 119 -7.25 -16.07 -4.99
N TYR A 120 -5.92 -16.05 -4.89
CA TYR A 120 -5.05 -15.59 -5.98
C TYR A 120 -5.26 -16.41 -7.26
N GLY A 121 -5.44 -15.72 -8.39
CA GLY A 121 -5.76 -16.35 -9.67
C GLY A 121 -7.25 -16.44 -9.99
N ASP A 122 -8.13 -16.08 -9.04
CA ASP A 122 -9.58 -15.97 -9.24
C ASP A 122 -10.04 -14.51 -9.06
N PRO A 123 -10.13 -13.72 -10.16
CA PRO A 123 -10.53 -12.32 -10.09
C PRO A 123 -11.94 -12.11 -9.53
N VAL A 124 -12.86 -13.05 -9.76
CA VAL A 124 -14.25 -12.96 -9.30
C VAL A 124 -14.31 -13.16 -7.80
N ALA A 125 -13.70 -14.24 -7.29
CA ALA A 125 -13.65 -14.49 -5.84
C ALA A 125 -12.90 -13.38 -5.09
N LEU A 126 -11.82 -12.85 -5.66
CA LEU A 126 -11.11 -11.70 -5.11
C LEU A 126 -11.99 -10.44 -5.06
N GLY A 127 -12.77 -10.18 -6.12
CA GLY A 127 -13.70 -9.07 -6.20
C GLY A 127 -14.83 -9.15 -5.16
N GLU A 128 -15.46 -10.31 -5.03
CA GLU A 128 -16.50 -10.55 -4.02
C GLU A 128 -15.93 -10.41 -2.60
N ALA A 129 -14.75 -11.00 -2.33
CA ALA A 129 -14.09 -10.86 -1.05
C ALA A 129 -13.70 -9.41 -0.75
N LEU A 130 -13.31 -8.63 -1.77
CA LEU A 130 -12.98 -7.21 -1.62
C LEU A 130 -14.22 -6.42 -1.19
N LYS A 131 -15.37 -6.65 -1.84
CA LYS A 131 -16.65 -6.00 -1.48
C LYS A 131 -17.07 -6.27 -0.04
N LEU A 132 -16.80 -7.46 0.48
CA LEU A 132 -17.05 -7.77 1.89
C LEU A 132 -16.03 -7.11 2.83
N SER A 133 -14.74 -7.17 2.48
CA SER A 133 -13.64 -6.63 3.30
C SER A 133 -13.78 -5.14 3.55
N VAL A 134 -14.14 -4.37 2.52
CA VAL A 134 -14.23 -2.91 2.56
C VAL A 134 -15.39 -2.37 3.40
N CYS A 135 -16.36 -3.23 3.75
CA CYS A 135 -17.42 -2.91 4.71
C CYS A 135 -16.94 -3.01 6.17
N THR A 136 -15.72 -3.50 6.40
CA THR A 136 -15.08 -3.65 7.72
C THR A 136 -13.87 -2.73 7.86
N ASN A 137 -13.32 -2.63 9.06
CA ASN A 137 -12.08 -1.89 9.32
C ASN A 137 -10.80 -2.68 8.98
N ASN A 138 -10.90 -3.88 8.41
CA ASN A 138 -9.75 -4.73 8.11
C ASN A 138 -9.02 -4.26 6.83
N ILE A 139 -8.21 -3.21 6.99
CA ILE A 139 -7.45 -2.63 5.88
C ILE A 139 -6.36 -3.57 5.37
N GLU A 140 -5.75 -4.38 6.24
CA GLU A 140 -4.72 -5.36 5.85
C GLU A 140 -5.30 -6.40 4.88
N LYS A 141 -6.53 -6.89 5.15
CA LYS A 141 -7.21 -7.81 4.23
C LYS A 141 -7.52 -7.14 2.90
N THR A 142 -7.97 -5.88 2.90
CA THR A 142 -8.21 -5.12 1.67
C THR A 142 -6.91 -4.95 0.87
N MET A 143 -5.81 -4.58 1.52
CA MET A 143 -4.48 -4.49 0.89
C MET A 143 -4.08 -5.81 0.24
N GLN A 144 -4.23 -6.93 0.96
CA GLN A 144 -3.94 -8.26 0.45
C GLN A 144 -4.75 -8.56 -0.82
N LEU A 145 -6.05 -8.30 -0.82
CA LEU A 145 -6.94 -8.58 -1.96
C LEU A 145 -6.56 -7.73 -3.17
N VAL A 146 -6.39 -6.42 -3.00
CA VAL A 146 -6.02 -5.50 -4.08
C VAL A 146 -4.66 -5.88 -4.68
N PHE A 147 -3.64 -6.12 -3.86
CA PHE A 147 -2.32 -6.49 -4.35
C PHE A 147 -2.20 -7.97 -4.77
N CYS A 148 -3.24 -8.77 -4.57
CA CYS A 148 -3.42 -10.08 -5.21
C CYS A 148 -4.24 -10.03 -6.52
N GLY A 149 -4.71 -8.86 -6.94
CA GLY A 149 -5.35 -8.67 -8.24
C GLY A 149 -6.85 -8.48 -8.22
N ALA A 150 -7.46 -8.21 -7.05
CA ALA A 150 -8.85 -7.75 -7.00
C ALA A 150 -8.99 -6.43 -7.77
N ASP A 151 -9.99 -6.34 -8.65
CA ASP A 151 -10.32 -5.07 -9.30
C ASP A 151 -10.99 -4.13 -8.28
N VAL A 152 -10.37 -2.97 -8.05
CA VAL A 152 -10.89 -1.94 -7.12
C VAL A 152 -12.21 -1.32 -7.60
N LYS A 153 -12.60 -1.57 -8.86
CA LYS A 153 -13.88 -1.17 -9.45
C LYS A 153 -14.81 -2.37 -9.72
N TYR A 154 -14.52 -3.52 -9.14
CA TYR A 154 -15.27 -4.75 -9.35
C TYR A 154 -16.79 -4.56 -9.11
N ILE A 155 -17.61 -5.12 -10.00
CA ILE A 155 -19.07 -5.21 -9.88
C ILE A 155 -19.45 -6.68 -10.00
N SER A 156 -20.37 -7.14 -9.15
CA SER A 156 -20.78 -8.55 -9.11
C SER A 156 -21.53 -8.91 -10.40
N SER A 157 -21.10 -10.00 -11.03
CA SER A 157 -21.64 -10.44 -12.34
C SER A 157 -23.08 -10.96 -12.28
N ASP A 158 -23.53 -11.41 -11.10
CA ASP A 158 -24.87 -11.93 -10.86
C ASP A 158 -25.94 -10.83 -10.65
N GLY A 159 -25.53 -9.56 -10.65
CA GLY A 159 -26.41 -8.41 -10.43
C GLY A 159 -26.93 -8.28 -8.99
N SER A 160 -26.45 -9.09 -8.05
CA SER A 160 -26.87 -9.05 -6.64
C SER A 160 -26.49 -7.74 -5.95
N GLU A 161 -25.38 -7.13 -6.40
CA GLU A 161 -24.86 -5.89 -5.84
C GLU A 161 -24.18 -5.06 -6.93
N SER A 162 -24.83 -3.96 -7.32
CA SER A 162 -24.33 -3.05 -8.36
C SER A 162 -23.27 -2.06 -7.88
N ARG A 163 -23.06 -1.94 -6.57
CA ARG A 163 -22.06 -1.02 -6.00
C ARG A 163 -20.63 -1.56 -6.14
N THR A 164 -19.71 -0.64 -6.41
CA THR A 164 -18.26 -0.85 -6.37
C THR A 164 -17.74 -0.99 -4.92
N PRO A 165 -16.52 -1.52 -4.70
CA PRO A 165 -15.90 -1.54 -3.38
C PRO A 165 -15.85 -0.17 -2.69
N TYR A 166 -15.59 0.91 -3.44
CA TYR A 166 -15.55 2.25 -2.87
C TYR A 166 -16.93 2.72 -2.37
N GLU A 167 -17.99 2.46 -3.14
CA GLU A 167 -19.36 2.82 -2.76
C GLU A 167 -19.84 2.04 -1.54
N LEU A 168 -19.44 0.76 -1.43
CA LEU A 168 -19.70 -0.05 -0.25
C LEU A 168 -18.94 0.47 0.98
N ALA A 169 -17.64 0.76 0.84
CA ALA A 169 -16.84 1.38 1.91
C ALA A 169 -17.49 2.68 2.41
N LYS A 170 -17.96 3.52 1.48
CA LYS A 170 -18.68 4.77 1.79
C LYS A 170 -19.99 4.51 2.53
N ALA A 171 -20.81 3.57 2.05
CA ALA A 171 -22.07 3.20 2.71
C ALA A 171 -21.86 2.63 4.12
N SER A 172 -20.73 1.97 4.36
CA SER A 172 -20.34 1.41 5.66
C SER A 172 -19.51 2.36 6.54
N ASN A 173 -19.35 3.62 6.15
CA ASN A 173 -18.56 4.63 6.87
C ASN A 173 -17.08 4.22 7.11
N GLN A 174 -16.48 3.49 6.18
CA GLN A 174 -15.10 3.02 6.27
C GLN A 174 -14.13 3.99 5.56
N GLU A 175 -13.83 5.12 6.20
CA GLU A 175 -12.99 6.19 5.64
C GLU A 175 -11.60 5.72 5.17
N LEU A 176 -10.93 4.86 5.95
CA LEU A 176 -9.59 4.35 5.59
C LEU A 176 -9.63 3.42 4.37
N GLN A 177 -10.69 2.62 4.24
CA GLN A 177 -10.91 1.78 3.07
C GLN A 177 -11.12 2.65 1.83
N MET A 178 -11.94 3.70 1.93
CA MET A 178 -12.15 4.66 0.87
C MET A 178 -10.83 5.31 0.42
N GLU A 179 -10.03 5.81 1.37
CA GLU A 179 -8.74 6.43 1.09
C GLU A 179 -7.79 5.47 0.37
N PHE A 180 -7.61 4.25 0.89
CA PHE A 180 -6.75 3.25 0.28
C PHE A 180 -7.18 2.88 -1.15
N LEU A 181 -8.49 2.70 -1.37
CA LEU A 181 -9.05 2.39 -2.68
C LEU A 181 -8.84 3.54 -3.68
N MET A 182 -9.01 4.80 -3.26
CA MET A 182 -8.72 5.97 -4.10
C MET A 182 -7.25 6.01 -4.50
N GLN A 183 -6.33 5.78 -3.55
CA GLN A 183 -4.90 5.74 -3.85
C GLN A 183 -4.53 4.58 -4.79
N ASN A 184 -5.37 3.56 -4.92
CA ASN A 184 -5.19 2.43 -5.83
C ASN A 184 -6.13 2.44 -7.05
N GLY A 185 -6.77 3.59 -7.35
CA GLY A 185 -7.42 3.83 -8.64
C GLY A 185 -8.93 3.56 -8.69
N ALA A 186 -9.60 3.43 -7.54
CA ALA A 186 -11.06 3.27 -7.50
C ALA A 186 -11.81 4.46 -8.11
N ILE A 187 -11.25 5.67 -8.00
CA ILE A 187 -11.78 6.90 -8.60
C ILE A 187 -10.70 7.52 -9.49
N MET A 188 -11.08 8.02 -10.67
CA MET A 188 -10.22 8.87 -11.49
C MET A 188 -10.51 10.32 -11.13
N PHE A 189 -9.46 11.08 -10.79
CA PHE A 189 -9.52 12.52 -10.60
C PHE A 189 -9.15 13.23 -11.91
#